data_AF-A0A6A4KYF3-F1
#
_entry.id   AF-A0A6A4KYF3-F1
#
_cell.length_a   1.000
_cell.length_b   1.000
_cell.length_c   1.000
_cell.angle_alpha   90.00
_cell.angle_beta   90.00
_cell.angle_gamma   90.00
#
_symmetry.space_group_name_H-M   'P 1'
#
loop_
_entity.id
_entity.type
_entity.pdbx_description
1 polymer ?
#
loop_
_entity_poly.entity_id
_entity_poly.type
_entity_poly.pdbx_seq_one_letter_code
_entity_poly.pdbx_strand_id
1 'polypeptide(L)'
;MSLPTPTDRPSKPFTWKIENFSKLKTKKLYSDTFYSGGYKWRVLIYPKGNNVEYLSLYLDVGDSATLPYGWTRYARFSVSMINQIHNTLTVRKGKVLWLAANPLEDQLALTLLVLVNPQVPISPNMINSSR
;
A
#
# COMPACT_ATOMS: atom_id res chain seq x y z
N MET A 1 -29.39 -0.99 16.38
CA MET A 1 -27.94 -1.14 16.10
C MET A 1 -27.45 0.17 15.52
N SER A 2 -26.62 0.91 16.27
CA SER A 2 -26.05 2.19 15.83
C SER A 2 -24.85 1.93 14.90
N LEU A 3 -24.81 2.62 13.77
CA LEU A 3 -23.65 2.63 12.86
C LEU A 3 -22.42 3.15 13.62
N PRO A 4 -21.22 2.56 13.46
CA PRO A 4 -20.01 3.11 14.05
C PRO A 4 -19.74 4.49 13.43
N THR A 5 -19.80 5.53 14.27
CA THR A 5 -19.38 6.89 13.89
C THR A 5 -17.88 6.87 13.58
N PRO A 6 -17.40 7.51 12.50
CA PRO A 6 -15.98 7.65 12.25
C PRO A 6 -15.36 8.45 13.40
N THR A 7 -14.72 7.76 14.33
CA THR A 7 -13.98 8.41 15.42
C THR A 7 -12.82 9.17 14.81
N ASP A 8 -12.73 10.47 15.07
CA ASP A 8 -11.62 11.37 14.70
C ASP A 8 -10.29 11.03 15.41
N ARG A 9 -10.18 9.81 15.95
CA ARG A 9 -8.98 9.31 16.58
C ARG A 9 -7.98 8.96 15.47
N PRO A 10 -6.75 9.50 15.52
CA PRO A 10 -5.72 9.13 14.56
C PRO A 10 -5.50 7.62 14.65
N SER A 11 -5.83 6.92 13.57
CA SER A 11 -5.61 5.48 13.48
C SER A 11 -4.12 5.19 13.54
N LYS A 12 -3.71 4.19 14.32
CA LYS A 12 -2.31 3.74 14.37
C LYS A 12 -1.85 3.37 12.95
N PRO A 13 -0.65 3.79 12.51
CA PRO A 13 -0.13 3.40 11.21
C PRO A 13 0.06 1.88 11.16
N PHE A 14 -0.34 1.29 10.04
CA PHE A 14 0.02 -0.08 9.69
C PHE A 14 1.38 -0.07 8.98
N THR A 15 2.27 -0.98 9.37
CA THR A 15 3.60 -1.13 8.77
C THR A 15 3.75 -2.55 8.28
N TRP A 16 4.06 -2.69 6.99
CA TRP A 16 4.34 -3.97 6.36
C TRP A 16 5.81 -4.04 5.97
N LYS A 17 6.54 -4.98 6.58
CA LYS A 17 7.92 -5.30 6.21
C LYS A 17 7.90 -6.44 5.20
N ILE A 18 8.52 -6.22 4.05
CA ILE A 18 8.70 -7.25 3.02
C ILE A 18 10.16 -7.66 3.03
N GLU A 19 10.42 -8.92 3.34
CA GLU A 19 11.77 -9.46 3.36
C GLU A 19 12.20 -9.91 1.97
N ASN A 20 13.50 -9.82 1.68
CA ASN A 20 14.07 -10.25 0.40
C ASN A 20 13.35 -9.66 -0.83
N PHE A 21 12.93 -8.40 -0.77
CA PHE A 21 12.13 -7.73 -1.81
C PHE A 21 12.73 -7.89 -3.23
N SER A 22 14.05 -7.79 -3.37
CA SER A 22 14.76 -7.94 -4.65
C SER A 22 14.69 -9.35 -5.24
N LYS A 23 14.38 -10.37 -4.44
CA LYS A 23 14.26 -11.78 -4.87
C LYS A 23 12.82 -12.18 -5.20
N LEU A 24 11.86 -11.28 -5.06
CA LEU A 24 10.45 -11.58 -5.33
C LEU A 24 10.24 -11.89 -6.82
N LYS A 25 9.70 -13.08 -7.09
CA LYS A 25 9.34 -13.53 -8.45
C LYS A 25 7.84 -13.39 -8.74
N THR A 26 7.03 -13.08 -7.73
CA THR A 26 5.57 -13.01 -7.86
C THR A 26 5.14 -11.72 -8.56
N LYS A 27 4.04 -11.80 -9.33
CA LYS A 27 3.46 -10.64 -10.01
C LYS A 27 2.87 -9.63 -9.01
N LYS A 28 2.22 -10.13 -7.96
CA LYS A 28 1.59 -9.33 -6.91
C LYS A 28 1.76 -9.98 -5.53
N LEU A 29 1.68 -9.18 -4.47
CA LEU A 29 1.65 -9.63 -3.07
C LEU A 29 0.62 -8.83 -2.28
N TYR A 30 0.01 -9.49 -1.30
CA TYR A 30 -0.87 -8.86 -0.32
C TYR A 30 -0.18 -8.84 1.05
N SER A 31 -0.40 -7.78 1.81
CA SER A 31 -0.09 -7.76 3.24
C SER A 31 -1.12 -8.59 4.03
N ASP A 32 -0.84 -8.79 5.30
CA ASP A 32 -1.88 -9.16 6.26
C ASP A 32 -2.97 -8.09 6.31
N THR A 33 -4.17 -8.52 6.70
CA THR A 33 -5.31 -7.63 6.91
C THR A 33 -5.16 -6.89 8.23
N PHE A 34 -5.46 -5.59 8.24
CA PHE A 34 -5.44 -4.74 9.42
C PHE A 34 -6.73 -3.95 9.55
N TYR A 35 -7.07 -3.57 10.79
CA TYR A 35 -8.27 -2.79 11.08
C TYR A 35 -7.95 -1.30 11.22
N SER A 36 -8.70 -0.47 10.51
CA SER A 36 -8.66 0.98 10.70
C SER A 36 -10.00 1.62 10.32
N GLY A 37 -10.45 2.60 11.11
CA GLY A 37 -11.74 3.26 10.88
C GLY A 37 -12.96 2.33 10.94
N GLY A 38 -12.85 1.19 11.63
CA GLY A 38 -13.91 0.17 11.69
C GLY A 38 -13.98 -0.79 10.50
N TYR A 39 -13.02 -0.73 9.58
CA TYR A 39 -12.99 -1.57 8.38
C TYR A 39 -11.69 -2.37 8.28
N LYS A 40 -11.77 -3.51 7.59
CA LYS A 40 -10.61 -4.35 7.27
C LYS A 40 -9.98 -3.85 5.98
N TRP A 41 -8.69 -3.56 6.06
CA TRP A 41 -7.87 -3.10 4.95
C TRP A 41 -6.71 -4.06 4.75
N ARG A 42 -6.17 -4.10 3.53
CA ARG A 42 -4.90 -4.75 3.20
C ARG A 42 -4.16 -3.94 2.15
N VAL A 43 -2.85 -4.08 2.10
CA VAL A 43 -2.01 -3.47 1.06
C VAL A 43 -1.77 -4.50 -0.04
N LEU A 44 -1.92 -4.08 -1.29
CA LEU A 44 -1.57 -4.87 -2.47
C LEU A 44 -0.40 -4.18 -3.19
N ILE A 45 0.65 -4.92 -3.50
CA ILE A 45 1.75 -4.42 -4.32
C ILE A 45 1.95 -5.26 -5.58
N TYR A 46 2.45 -4.59 -6.62
CA TYR A 46 3.05 -5.22 -7.79
C TYR A 46 4.53 -4.82 -7.81
N PRO A 47 5.45 -5.70 -7.38
CA PRO A 47 6.87 -5.38 -7.24
C PRO A 47 7.50 -4.77 -8.49
N LYS A 48 7.08 -5.26 -9.67
CA LYS A 48 7.53 -4.82 -11.00
C LYS A 48 6.56 -3.87 -11.71
N GLY A 49 5.56 -3.38 -10.97
CA GLY A 49 4.50 -2.54 -11.48
C GLY A 49 3.33 -3.29 -12.11
N ASN A 50 2.24 -2.55 -12.30
CA ASN A 50 1.01 -3.01 -12.93
C ASN A 50 0.78 -2.17 -14.19
N ASN A 51 1.26 -2.66 -15.34
CA ASN A 51 1.32 -1.91 -16.61
C ASN A 51 2.21 -0.66 -16.57
N VAL A 52 3.16 -0.62 -15.63
CA VAL A 52 4.19 0.42 -15.49
C VAL A 52 5.49 -0.23 -15.04
N GLU A 53 6.62 0.48 -15.20
CA GLU A 53 7.96 -0.02 -14.82
C GLU A 53 8.35 0.26 -13.35
N TYR A 54 7.43 0.88 -12.60
CA TYR A 54 7.65 1.28 -11.21
C TYR A 54 6.82 0.44 -10.25
N LEU A 55 7.31 0.26 -9.03
CA LEU A 55 6.55 -0.35 -7.94
C LEU A 55 5.17 0.29 -7.83
N SER A 56 4.13 -0.53 -7.93
CA SER A 56 2.74 -0.09 -7.77
C SER A 56 2.20 -0.59 -6.44
N LEU A 57 1.56 0.29 -5.68
CA LEU A 57 1.00 0.02 -4.36
C LEU A 57 -0.44 0.52 -4.28
N TYR A 58 -1.31 -0.33 -3.76
CA TYR A 58 -2.74 -0.13 -3.64
C TYR A 58 -3.21 -0.40 -2.21
N LEU A 59 -4.24 0.32 -1.78
CA LEU A 59 -5.02 -0.01 -0.59
C LEU A 59 -6.27 -0.78 -1.05
N ASP A 60 -6.50 -1.93 -0.46
CA ASP A 60 -7.60 -2.84 -0.80
C ASP A 60 -8.43 -3.18 0.44
N VAL A 61 -9.68 -3.61 0.22
CA VAL A 61 -10.61 -3.99 1.28
C VAL A 61 -10.34 -5.45 1.65
N GLY A 62 -9.95 -5.69 2.90
CA GLY A 62 -9.40 -6.99 3.33
C GLY A 62 -10.40 -8.14 3.29
N ASP A 63 -11.69 -7.85 3.41
CA ASP A 63 -12.79 -8.81 3.42
C ASP A 63 -13.78 -8.60 2.26
N SER A 64 -13.29 -8.03 1.14
CA SER A 64 -14.09 -7.68 -0.04
C SER A 64 -15.00 -8.80 -0.55
N ALA A 65 -14.54 -10.05 -0.51
CA ALA A 65 -15.29 -11.23 -0.95
C ALA A 65 -16.55 -11.52 -0.10
N THR A 66 -16.60 -11.01 1.12
CA THR A 66 -17.73 -11.21 2.06
C THR A 66 -18.65 -10.00 2.14
N LEU A 67 -18.29 -8.90 1.50
CA LEU A 67 -19.06 -7.67 1.54
C LEU A 67 -20.16 -7.69 0.47
N PRO A 68 -21.31 -7.06 0.74
CA PRO A 68 -22.40 -6.99 -0.21
C PRO A 68 -21.99 -6.19 -1.45
N TYR A 69 -22.60 -6.53 -2.58
CA TYR A 69 -22.45 -5.75 -3.82
C TYR A 69 -22.81 -4.27 -3.58
N GLY A 70 -22.03 -3.37 -4.17
CA GLY A 70 -22.21 -1.92 -4.02
C GLY A 70 -21.65 -1.33 -2.72
N TRP A 71 -20.93 -2.11 -1.91
CA TRP A 71 -20.22 -1.55 -0.76
C TRP A 71 -19.19 -0.53 -1.22
N THR A 72 -19.28 0.68 -0.66
CA THR A 72 -18.32 1.76 -0.88
C THR A 72 -17.99 2.45 0.42
N ARG A 73 -16.75 2.93 0.59
CA ARG A 73 -16.33 3.71 1.75
C ARG A 73 -15.41 4.86 1.37
N TYR A 74 -15.67 6.00 1.99
CA TYR A 74 -14.78 7.14 1.95
C TYR A 74 -13.55 6.87 2.80
N ALA A 75 -12.36 7.02 2.23
CA ALA A 75 -11.10 6.85 2.94
C ALA A 75 -10.15 8.02 2.66
N ARG A 76 -9.63 8.61 3.75
CA ARG A 76 -8.48 9.50 3.73
C ARG A 76 -7.30 8.76 4.34
N PHE A 77 -6.28 8.51 3.53
CA PHE A 77 -5.10 7.77 3.97
C PHE A 77 -3.83 8.33 3.34
N SER A 78 -2.70 7.88 3.86
CA SER A 78 -1.41 8.12 3.24
C SER A 78 -0.59 6.85 3.23
N VAL A 79 0.13 6.62 2.14
CA VAL A 79 1.07 5.51 2.02
C VAL A 79 2.48 6.07 2.13
N SER A 80 3.35 5.37 2.85
CA SER A 80 4.76 5.72 2.98
C SER A 80 5.67 4.56 2.61
N MET A 81 6.69 4.86 1.81
CA MET A 81 7.82 3.96 1.56
C MET A 81 9.00 4.42 2.41
N ILE A 82 9.28 3.66 3.46
CA ILE A 82 10.28 4.01 4.46
C ILE A 82 11.67 3.71 3.91
N ASN A 83 12.52 4.74 3.85
CA ASN A 83 13.94 4.54 3.59
C ASN A 83 14.62 4.15 4.90
N GLN A 84 15.08 2.89 4.98
CA GLN A 84 15.62 2.31 6.22
C GLN A 84 17.00 2.85 6.60
N ILE A 85 17.71 3.50 5.67
CA ILE A 85 19.05 4.05 5.92
C ILE A 85 18.93 5.55 6.24
N HIS A 86 18.16 6.28 5.43
CA HIS A 86 18.01 7.73 5.55
C HIS A 86 16.52 8.07 5.69
N ASN A 87 16.02 8.17 6.91
CA ASN A 87 14.60 8.39 7.16
C ASN A 87 14.06 9.69 6.51
N THR A 88 14.90 10.70 6.31
CA THR A 88 14.56 11.95 5.62
C THR A 88 14.22 11.75 4.14
N LEU A 89 14.65 10.64 3.53
CA LEU A 89 14.33 10.25 2.15
C LEU A 89 13.08 9.35 2.06
N THR A 90 12.37 9.13 3.17
CA THR A 90 11.09 8.42 3.17
C THR A 90 10.08 9.18 2.33
N VAL A 91 9.49 8.51 1.34
CA VAL A 91 8.47 9.09 0.45
C VAL A 91 7.10 8.81 1.04
N ARG A 92 6.26 9.84 1.20
CA ARG A 92 4.86 9.72 1.64
C ARG A 92 3.93 10.37 0.63
N LYS A 93 2.83 9.68 0.27
CA LYS A 93 1.77 10.24 -0.57
C LYS A 93 0.42 10.09 0.12
N GLY A 94 -0.30 11.20 0.27
CA GLY A 94 -1.67 11.25 0.78
C GLY A 94 -2.69 11.12 -0.35
N LYS A 95 -3.82 10.49 -0.05
CA LYS A 95 -4.96 10.31 -0.96
C LYS A 95 -6.27 10.40 -0.19
N VAL A 96 -7.30 10.87 -0.89
CA VAL A 96 -8.69 10.91 -0.45
C VAL A 96 -9.51 10.34 -1.59
N LEU A 97 -10.22 9.24 -1.37
CA LEU A 97 -11.08 8.64 -2.38
C LEU A 97 -12.17 7.75 -1.79
N TRP A 98 -13.16 7.44 -2.62
CA TRP A 98 -14.15 6.39 -2.38
C TRP A 98 -13.58 5.05 -2.85
N LEU A 99 -13.53 4.07 -1.95
CA LEU A 99 -13.09 2.70 -2.20
C LEU A 99 -14.31 1.79 -2.30
N ALA A 100 -14.37 0.93 -3.30
CA ALA A 100 -15.43 -0.07 -3.45
C ALA A 100 -14.90 -1.47 -3.11
N ALA A 101 -15.74 -2.31 -2.52
CA ALA A 101 -15.44 -3.73 -2.41
C ALA A 101 -15.88 -4.39 -3.72
N ASN A 102 -14.96 -5.13 -4.35
CA ASN A 102 -15.24 -5.87 -5.58
C ASN A 102 -15.21 -7.38 -5.25
N PRO A 103 -16.37 -8.04 -5.08
CA PRO A 103 -16.41 -9.47 -4.74
C PRO A 103 -16.13 -10.37 -5.95
N LEU A 104 -16.28 -9.85 -7.17
CA LEU A 104 -16.40 -10.67 -8.37
C LEU A 104 -15.11 -10.84 -9.17
N GLU A 105 -14.08 -10.00 -9.06
CA GLU A 105 -12.86 -10.24 -9.82
C GLU A 105 -11.59 -9.60 -9.24
N ASP A 106 -10.52 -10.37 -9.36
CA ASP A 106 -9.13 -10.05 -9.09
C ASP A 106 -8.50 -9.07 -10.13
N GLN A 107 -9.30 -8.47 -11.02
CA GLN A 107 -8.81 -7.75 -12.21
C GLN A 107 -9.32 -6.31 -12.44
N LEU A 108 -10.30 -5.78 -11.69
CA LEU A 108 -10.63 -4.35 -11.76
C LEU A 108 -10.26 -3.66 -10.45
N ALA A 109 -8.97 -3.68 -10.14
CA ALA A 109 -8.40 -2.79 -9.14
C ALA A 109 -8.60 -1.35 -9.64
N LEU A 110 -9.33 -0.52 -8.87
CA LEU A 110 -9.29 0.92 -9.07
C LEU A 110 -7.82 1.35 -9.04
N THR A 111 -7.32 1.75 -10.21
CA THR A 111 -5.94 2.15 -10.43
C THR A 111 -5.59 3.34 -9.53
N LEU A 112 -4.90 3.10 -8.42
CA LEU A 112 -4.13 4.13 -7.74
C LEU A 112 -2.66 4.02 -8.17
N LEU A 113 -2.26 4.86 -9.13
CA LEU A 113 -0.85 5.11 -9.41
C LEU A 113 -0.24 5.86 -8.22
N VAL A 114 0.37 5.13 -7.28
CA VAL A 114 1.40 5.70 -6.40
C VAL A 114 2.72 5.51 -7.12
N LEU A 115 3.04 6.42 -8.06
CA LEU A 115 4.38 6.49 -8.64
C LEU A 115 5.39 6.78 -7.52
N VAL A 116 6.08 5.76 -7.00
CA VAL A 116 7.30 5.97 -6.23
C VAL A 116 8.44 5.88 -7.22
N ASN A 117 9.03 7.03 -7.52
CA ASN A 117 10.20 7.12 -8.40
C ASN A 117 11.40 6.46 -7.68
N PRO A 118 11.97 5.35 -8.18
CA PRO A 118 13.08 4.66 -7.53
C PRO A 118 14.44 5.23 -7.94
N GLN A 119 14.50 6.44 -8.51
CA GLN A 119 15.74 7.09 -8.91
C GLN A 119 16.51 7.65 -7.69
N VAL A 120 16.98 6.76 -6.82
CA VAL A 120 18.23 6.94 -6.08
C VAL A 120 19.11 5.76 -6.49
N PRO A 121 20.04 5.93 -7.44
CA PRO A 121 21.01 4.89 -7.75
C PRO A 121 21.87 4.67 -6.50
N ILE A 122 21.88 3.46 -5.96
CA ILE A 122 22.94 3.07 -5.02
C ILE A 122 24.20 2.94 -5.88
N SER A 123 25.07 3.95 -5.83
CA SER A 123 26.36 3.91 -6.51
C SER A 123 27.20 2.75 -5.95
N PRO A 124 27.80 1.89 -6.79
CA PRO A 124 28.70 0.82 -6.36
C PRO A 124 29.94 1.29 -5.58
N ASN A 125 30.25 2.60 -5.60
CA ASN A 125 31.47 3.15 -5.00
C ASN A 125 31.42 3.35 -3.47
N MET A 126 30.38 2.88 -2.78
CA MET A 126 30.33 2.91 -1.30
C MET A 126 30.98 1.67 -0.65
N ILE A 127 31.53 0.75 -1.45
CA ILE A 127 32.32 -0.41 -0.99
C ILE A 127 33.76 -0.22 -1.46
N ASN A 128 34.46 0.77 -0.91
CA ASN A 128 35.93 0.84 -0.74
C ASN A 128 36.36 2.28 -0.49
N SER A 129 36.39 2.68 0.77
CA SER A 129 37.42 3.59 1.26
C SER A 129 37.60 3.36 2.75
N SER A 130 38.43 2.38 3.04
CA SER A 130 39.22 2.31 4.25
C SER A 130 40.11 3.56 4.37
N ARG A 131 40.03 4.22 5.52
CA ARG A 131 41.22 4.60 6.29
C ARG A 131 41.01 4.12 7.72
#